data_AF-A0A661V4Q5-F1
#
_entry.id   AF-A0A661V4Q5-F1
#
_cell.length_a   1.000
_cell.length_b   1.000
_cell.length_c   1.000
_cell.angle_alpha   90.00
_cell.angle_beta   90.00
_cell.angle_gamma   90.00
#
_symmetry.space_group_name_H-M   'P 1'
#
loop_
_entity.id
_entity.type
_entity.pdbx_description
1 polymer ?
#
loop_
_entity_poly.entity_id
_entity_poly.type
_entity_poly.pdbx_seq_one_letter_code
_entity_poly.pdbx_strand_id
1 'polypeptide(L)'
;MGLQVGIVGLPNVGKSTLFNALTQAGASVAAYPFTTIEPNRGVVAVPDPRLEALAEMVGPEQVTPATVEFVDIAGLVRGAHRGEGLGNQFLGHIRNV
;
A
#
# COMPACT_ATOMS: atom_id res chain seq x y z
N MET A 1 -11.93 6.50 7.95
CA MET A 1 -11.13 6.25 6.74
C MET A 1 -9.68 6.39 7.14
N GLY A 2 -8.89 5.31 7.00
CA GLY A 2 -7.45 5.37 7.23
C GLY A 2 -6.76 6.09 6.07
N LEU A 3 -5.55 6.61 6.30
CA LEU A 3 -4.74 7.20 5.24
C LEU A 3 -4.26 6.11 4.28
N GLN A 4 -4.59 6.26 3.00
CA GLN A 4 -4.16 5.39 1.91
C GLN A 4 -3.11 6.09 1.05
N VAL A 5 -2.09 5.34 0.61
CA VAL A 5 -0.98 5.85 -0.18
C VAL A 5 -0.76 4.94 -1.39
N GLY A 6 -1.01 5.49 -2.59
CA GLY A 6 -0.77 4.81 -3.86
C GLY A 6 0.67 4.99 -4.35
N ILE A 7 1.38 3.89 -4.60
CA ILE A 7 2.70 3.92 -5.24
C ILE A 7 2.50 3.93 -6.76
N VAL A 8 2.88 5.03 -7.40
CA VAL A 8 2.78 5.22 -8.85
C VAL A 8 4.14 5.40 -9.50
N GLY A 9 4.25 5.00 -10.76
CA GLY A 9 5.49 5.15 -11.53
C GLY A 9 5.48 4.30 -12.80
N LEU A 10 6.52 4.50 -13.62
CA LEU A 10 6.67 3.78 -14.87
C LEU A 10 6.85 2.26 -14.64
N PRO A 11 6.69 1.44 -15.69
CA PRO A 11 7.07 0.03 -15.64
C PRO A 11 8.56 -0.13 -15.27
N ASN A 12 8.89 -1.17 -14.50
CA ASN A 12 10.26 -1.58 -14.14
C ASN A 12 11.12 -0.58 -13.35
N VAL A 13 10.53 0.44 -12.71
CA VAL A 13 11.27 1.40 -11.85
C VAL A 13 11.47 0.95 -10.40
N GLY A 14 11.12 -0.30 -10.08
CA GLY A 14 11.26 -0.85 -8.72
C GLY A 14 10.09 -0.61 -7.76
N LYS A 15 8.89 -0.25 -8.26
CA LYS A 15 7.68 -0.04 -7.41
C LYS A 15 7.38 -1.22 -6.50
N SER A 16 7.31 -2.42 -7.05
CA SER A 16 6.99 -3.63 -6.29
C SER A 16 8.12 -4.00 -5.32
N THR A 17 9.37 -3.64 -5.64
CA THR A 17 10.51 -3.78 -4.70
C THR A 17 10.33 -2.85 -3.49
N LEU A 18 9.97 -1.58 -3.71
CA LEU A 18 9.70 -0.64 -2.64
C LEU A 18 8.48 -1.06 -1.80
N PHE A 19 7.40 -1.49 -2.45
CA PHE A 19 6.20 -1.99 -1.78
C PHE A 19 6.52 -3.17 -0.85
N ASN A 20 7.28 -4.15 -1.35
CA ASN A 20 7.69 -5.31 -0.55
C ASN A 20 8.59 -4.92 0.62
N ALA A 21 9.48 -3.93 0.44
CA ALA A 21 10.33 -3.43 1.51
C ALA A 21 9.52 -2.71 2.61
N LEU A 22 8.56 -1.87 2.22
CA LEU A 22 7.68 -1.15 3.17
C LEU A 22 6.75 -2.10 3.93
N THR A 23 6.24 -3.13 3.26
CA THR A 23 5.30 -4.10 3.84
C THR A 23 5.98 -5.30 4.49
N GLN A 24 7.33 -5.36 4.44
CA GLN A 24 8.15 -6.49 4.89
C GLN A 24 7.64 -7.88 4.43
N ALA A 25 6.99 -7.96 3.25
CA ALA A 25 6.41 -9.18 2.69
C ALA A 25 5.83 -10.18 3.73
N GLY A 26 5.09 -9.64 4.70
CA GLY A 26 4.19 -10.35 5.61
C GLY A 26 2.79 -9.75 5.54
N ALA A 27 2.49 -9.01 4.47
CA ALA A 27 1.14 -8.55 4.19
C ALA A 27 0.24 -9.78 4.26
N SER A 28 -0.72 -9.76 5.18
CA SER A 28 -1.85 -10.65 5.12
C SER A 28 -2.53 -10.39 3.78
N VAL A 29 -2.12 -11.15 2.76
CA VAL A 29 -2.90 -11.35 1.55
C VAL A 29 -4.13 -12.08 2.06
N ALA A 30 -5.14 -11.32 2.48
CA ALA A 30 -6.46 -11.85 2.67
C ALA A 30 -6.87 -12.36 1.29
N ALA A 31 -6.73 -13.66 1.08
CA ALA A 31 -7.19 -14.34 -0.12
C ALA A 31 -8.71 -14.27 -0.12
N TYR A 32 -9.26 -13.14 -0.58
CA TYR A 32 -10.64 -13.10 -1.00
C TYR A 32 -10.72 -13.99 -2.26
N PRO A 33 -11.49 -15.07 -2.23
CA PRO A 33 -11.62 -15.93 -3.40
C PRO A 33 -12.23 -15.09 -4.55
N PHE A 34 -11.67 -15.25 -5.76
CA PHE A 34 -12.11 -14.68 -7.06
C PHE A 34 -11.43 -13.41 -7.63
N THR A 35 -10.27 -12.94 -7.16
CA THR A 35 -9.62 -11.76 -7.76
C THR A 35 -8.33 -12.07 -8.53
N THR A 36 -8.50 -12.28 -9.84
CA THR A 36 -7.47 -11.96 -10.82
C THR A 36 -7.61 -10.45 -11.13
N ILE A 37 -6.53 -9.66 -10.99
CA ILE A 37 -6.44 -8.19 -11.25
C ILE A 37 -6.82 -7.27 -10.04
N GLU A 38 -6.34 -7.52 -8.82
CA GLU A 38 -6.39 -6.53 -7.72
C GLU A 38 -5.01 -5.93 -7.40
N PRO A 39 -4.90 -4.63 -7.10
CA PRO A 39 -3.64 -3.99 -6.73
C PRO A 39 -3.12 -4.57 -5.41
N ASN A 40 -1.80 -4.72 -5.26
CA ASN A 40 -1.23 -5.22 -4.00
C ASN A 40 -1.47 -4.18 -2.90
N ARG A 41 -2.09 -4.58 -1.78
CA ARG A 41 -2.36 -3.71 -0.63
C ARG A 41 -1.60 -4.22 0.59
N GLY A 42 -1.07 -3.32 1.40
CA GLY A 42 -0.37 -3.69 2.63
C GLY A 42 -0.49 -2.61 3.70
N VAL A 43 -0.72 -3.03 4.94
CA VAL A 43 -0.82 -2.13 6.09
C VAL A 43 0.51 -2.13 6.85
N VAL A 44 1.05 -0.95 7.11
CA VAL A 44 2.36 -0.77 7.75
C VAL A 44 2.17 0.06 9.02
N ALA A 45 2.75 -0.41 10.13
CA ALA A 45 2.79 0.34 11.37
C ALA A 45 3.74 1.55 11.23
N VAL A 46 3.30 2.71 11.70
CA VAL A 46 4.13 3.92 11.72
C VAL A 46 5.15 3.80 12.85
N PRO A 47 6.47 3.82 12.58
CA PRO A 47 7.48 3.86 13.63
C PRO A 47 7.37 5.16 14.41
N ASP A 48 7.12 5.06 15.73
CA ASP A 48 6.99 6.23 16.60
C ASP A 48 7.73 6.01 17.93
N PRO A 49 8.93 6.60 18.10
CA PRO A 49 9.71 6.43 19.33
C PRO A 49 9.01 7.02 20.56
N ARG A 50 8.02 7.92 20.38
CA ARG A 50 7.23 8.48 21.48
C ARG A 50 6.27 7.44 22.04
N LEU A 51 5.69 6.61 21.16
CA LEU A 51 4.81 5.52 21.57
C LEU A 51 5.59 4.46 22.35
N GLU A 52 6.81 4.16 21.91
CA GLU A 52 7.72 3.26 22.62
C GLU A 52 8.08 3.78 24.01
N ALA A 53 8.46 5.05 24.12
CA ALA A 53 8.76 5.67 25.42
C ALA A 53 7.55 5.65 26.37
N LEU A 54 6.34 5.93 25.87
CA LEU A 54 5.12 5.84 26.69
C LEU A 54 4.80 4.41 27.12
N ALA A 55 5.01 3.43 26.24
CA ALA A 55 4.81 2.02 26.57
C ALA A 55 5.77 1.56 27.68
N GLU A 56 7.03 1.99 27.64
CA GLU A 56 8.01 1.70 28.69
C GLU A 56 7.64 2.35 30.03
N MET A 57 7.13 3.59 30.00
CA MET A 57 6.72 4.31 31.22
C MET A 57 5.46 3.75 31.87
N VAL A 58 4.49 3.28 31.08
CA VAL A 58 3.16 2.89 31.56
C VAL A 58 3.04 1.38 31.77
N GLY A 59 3.80 0.56 31.01
CA GLY A 59 3.72 -0.89 31.03
C GLY A 59 2.34 -1.46 30.66
N PRO A 60 1.70 -1.03 29.54
CA PRO A 60 0.38 -1.51 29.17
C PRO A 60 0.42 -2.97 28.70
N GLU A 61 -0.70 -3.68 28.81
CA GLU A 61 -0.84 -5.05 28.27
C GLU A 61 -0.73 -5.10 26.73
N GLN A 62 -1.05 -3.99 26.04
CA GLN A 62 -1.01 -3.89 24.60
C GLN A 62 -0.59 -2.49 24.13
N VAL A 63 0.26 -2.43 23.11
CA VAL A 63 0.66 -1.20 22.40
C VAL A 63 0.12 -1.26 20.98
N THR A 64 -0.68 -0.27 20.59
CA THR A 64 -1.29 -0.22 19.24
C THR A 64 -0.72 0.96 18.47
N PRO A 65 0.13 0.73 17.44
CA PRO A 65 0.66 1.80 16.62
C PRO A 65 -0.39 2.37 15.66
N ALA A 66 -0.16 3.60 15.20
CA ALA A 66 -0.85 4.11 14.03
C ALA A 66 -0.46 3.30 12.79
N THR A 67 -1.35 3.20 11.81
CA THR A 67 -1.10 2.43 10.58
C THR A 67 -1.35 3.26 9.34
N VAL A 68 -0.61 2.94 8.26
CA VAL A 68 -0.79 3.50 6.93
C VAL A 68 -0.98 2.35 5.95
N GLU A 69 -1.92 2.50 5.02
CA GLU A 69 -2.16 1.53 3.98
C GLU A 69 -1.46 1.96 2.68
N PHE A 70 -0.61 1.07 2.15
CA PHE A 70 0.05 1.24 0.86
C PHE A 70 -0.64 0.40 -0.20
N VAL A 71 -0.74 0.95 -1.41
CA VAL A 71 -1.31 0.28 -2.59
C VAL A 71 -0.30 0.34 -3.73
N ASP A 72 0.19 -0.79 -4.22
CA ASP A 72 1.01 -0.88 -5.44
C ASP A 72 0.09 -0.81 -6.66
N ILE A 73 0.10 0.35 -7.33
CA ILE A 73 -0.70 0.55 -8.53
C ILE A 73 0.14 0.10 -9.73
N ALA A 74 -0.43 -0.80 -10.54
CA ALA A 74 0.18 -1.31 -11.77
C ALA A 74 0.77 -0.17 -12.62
N GLY A 75 1.92 -0.38 -13.27
CA GLY A 75 2.68 0.71 -13.91
C GLY A 75 1.91 1.51 -14.97
N LEU A 76 2.22 2.81 -15.06
CA LEU A 76 1.71 3.72 -16.10
C LEU A 76 2.14 3.25 -17.49
N VAL A 77 1.21 2.72 -18.28
CA VAL A 77 1.44 2.48 -19.70
C VAL A 77 1.35 3.82 -20.44
N ARG A 78 2.35 4.13 -21.27
CA ARG A 78 2.32 5.35 -22.11
C ARG A 78 1.05 5.31 -22.98
N GLY A 79 0.29 6.39 -23.00
CA GLY A 79 -0.98 6.46 -23.74
C GLY A 79 -2.23 6.14 -22.92
N ALA A 80 -2.12 5.88 -21.62
CA ALA A 80 -3.26 5.57 -20.75
C ALA A 80 -4.42 6.59 -20.80
N HIS A 81 -4.14 7.86 -21.09
CA HIS A 81 -5.13 8.94 -21.23
C HIS A 81 -5.89 8.93 -22.57
N ARG A 82 -5.47 8.11 -23.55
CA ARG A 82 -6.05 8.06 -24.92
C ARG A 82 -7.05 6.92 -25.11
N GLY A 83 -7.33 6.13 -24.07
CA GLY A 83 -8.32 5.06 -24.11
C GLY A 83 -7.89 3.79 -24.86
N GLU A 84 -6.71 3.75 -25.47
CA GLU A 84 -6.13 2.54 -26.05
C GLU A 84 -5.49 1.67 -24.95
N GLY A 85 -6.25 0.72 -24.40
CA GLY A 85 -5.77 -0.31 -23.46
C GLY A 85 -6.19 -0.14 -21.98
N LEU A 86 -5.42 -0.76 -21.06
CA LEU A 86 -5.64 -0.83 -19.59
C LEU A 86 -5.53 0.54 -18.85
N GLY A 87 -5.41 1.65 -19.58
CA GLY A 87 -5.15 2.99 -19.02
C GLY A 87 -6.29 3.58 -18.19
N ASN A 88 -7.55 3.35 -18.58
CA ASN A 88 -8.70 3.80 -17.80
C ASN A 88 -8.84 3.04 -16.48
N GLN A 89 -8.50 1.75 -16.45
CA GLN A 89 -8.47 0.96 -15.21
C GLN A 89 -7.38 1.48 -14.28
N PHE A 90 -6.21 1.83 -14.82
CA PHE A 90 -5.14 2.46 -14.06
C PHE A 90 -5.56 3.81 -13.43
N LEU A 91 -6.17 4.72 -14.19
CA LEU A 91 -6.66 5.99 -13.66
C LEU A 91 -7.80 5.81 -12.64
N GLY A 92 -8.62 4.78 -12.82
CA GLY A 92 -9.62 4.36 -11.84
C GLY A 92 -8.99 3.94 -10.50
N HIS A 93 -7.90 3.17 -10.54
CA HIS A 93 -7.17 2.79 -9.32
C HIS A 93 -6.58 3.99 -8.59
N ILE A 94 -6.06 5.01 -9.29
CA ILE A 94 -5.58 6.24 -8.63
C ILE A 94 -6.72 6.98 -7.92
N ARG A 95 -7.91 7.06 -8.53
CA ARG A 95 -9.05 7.81 -7.96
C ARG A 95 -9.65 7.18 -6.72
N ASN A 96 -9.43 5.88 -6.52
CA ASN A 96 -10.02 5.08 -5.45
C ASN A 96 -9.04 4.81 -4.29
N VAL A 97 -7.86 5.44 -4.32
CA VAL A 97 -6.82 5.40 -3.28
C VAL A 97 -6.68 6.79 -2.66
#